data_AF-A0AAX2IC99-F1
#
_entry.id   AF-A0AAX2IC99-F1
#
_cell.length_a   1.000
_cell.length_b   1.000
_cell.length_c   1.000
_cell.angle_alpha   90.00
_cell.angle_beta   90.00
_cell.angle_gamma   90.00
#
_symmetry.space_group_name_H-M   'P 1'
#
loop_
_entity.id
_entity.type
_entity.pdbx_description
1 polymer ?
#
loop_
_entity_poly.entity_id
_entity_poly.type
_entity_poly.pdbx_seq_one_letter_code
_entity_poly.pdbx_strand_id
1 'polypeptide(L)'
;MQKVPTYLSENACNVKSGDYLSVDIQSKNGNTLFEVYYYGDLFEVKRKKLPCIVDNKTGIPCKIVAKDIETGEEILLFDGYRYGYNAMFCEEFDPAEVEKRTLVNTILLLAKFI
;
A
#
# COMPACT_ATOMS: atom_id res chain seq x y z
N MET A 1 -12.48 18.97 -5.75
CA MET A 1 -11.64 18.20 -4.81
C MET A 1 -11.22 16.91 -5.50
N GLN A 2 -9.92 16.62 -5.61
CA GLN A 2 -9.44 15.36 -6.17
C GLN A 2 -9.87 14.22 -5.23
N LYS A 3 -10.46 13.15 -5.79
CA LYS A 3 -10.91 11.99 -5.02
C LYS A 3 -9.74 11.02 -4.84
N VAL A 4 -8.84 11.31 -3.91
CA VAL A 4 -7.75 10.43 -3.50
C VAL A 4 -7.89 10.07 -2.02
N PRO A 5 -7.42 8.89 -1.56
CA PRO A 5 -7.36 8.58 -0.14
C PRO A 5 -6.60 9.68 0.61
N THR A 6 -7.13 10.12 1.74
CA THR A 6 -6.60 11.28 2.48
C THR A 6 -5.17 11.06 2.96
N TYR A 7 -4.76 9.82 3.24
CA TYR A 7 -3.40 9.47 3.63
C TYR A 7 -2.38 9.47 2.48
N LEU A 8 -2.84 9.67 1.23
CA LEU A 8 -1.99 9.80 0.04
C LEU A 8 -1.97 11.23 -0.51
N SER A 9 -2.68 12.17 0.09
CA SER A 9 -2.90 13.52 -0.49
C SER A 9 -1.60 14.30 -0.73
N GLU A 10 -0.58 14.08 0.10
CA GLU A 10 0.72 14.77 -0.01
C GLU A 10 1.67 14.10 -1.02
N ASN A 11 1.45 12.83 -1.35
CA ASN A 11 2.36 12.04 -2.18
C ASN A 11 1.76 11.65 -3.54
N ALA A 12 0.45 11.77 -3.72
CA ALA A 12 -0.23 11.43 -4.95
C ALA A 12 -0.04 12.53 -6.02
N CYS A 13 0.48 12.15 -7.17
CA CYS A 13 0.60 13.00 -8.35
C CYS A 13 0.00 12.30 -9.59
N ASN A 14 -0.13 13.03 -10.70
CA ASN A 14 -0.68 12.53 -11.97
C ASN A 14 -2.02 11.78 -11.87
N VAL A 15 -2.91 12.23 -10.96
CA VAL A 15 -4.20 11.59 -10.70
C VAL A 15 -5.08 11.56 -11.96
N LYS A 16 -5.56 10.37 -12.33
CA LYS A 16 -6.46 10.14 -13.46
C LYS A 16 -7.70 9.41 -12.99
N SER A 17 -8.87 9.92 -13.38
CA SER A 17 -10.16 9.30 -13.11
C SER A 17 -10.69 8.64 -14.37
N GLY A 18 -10.90 7.33 -14.34
CA GLY A 18 -11.59 6.55 -15.36
C GLY A 18 -12.54 5.54 -14.71
N ASP A 19 -12.59 4.31 -15.24
CA ASP A 19 -13.27 3.18 -14.58
C ASP A 19 -12.68 2.89 -13.19
N TYR A 20 -11.38 3.21 -13.03
CA TYR A 20 -10.64 3.16 -11.77
C TYR A 20 -9.89 4.48 -11.55
N LEU A 21 -9.51 4.72 -10.30
CA LEU A 21 -8.65 5.83 -9.92
C LEU A 21 -7.19 5.40 -10.05
N SER A 22 -6.44 6.01 -10.96
CA SER A 22 -5.01 5.78 -11.12
C SER A 22 -4.22 6.98 -10.60
N VAL A 23 -3.16 6.70 -9.83
CA VAL A 23 -2.28 7.71 -9.24
C VAL A 23 -0.82 7.28 -9.34
N ASP A 24 0.06 8.24 -9.56
CA ASP A 24 1.50 8.05 -9.37
C ASP A 24 1.86 8.51 -7.94
N ILE A 25 2.90 7.91 -7.36
CA ILE A 25 3.39 8.29 -6.03
C ILE A 25 4.74 8.98 -6.16
N GLN A 26 4.90 10.06 -5.41
CA GLN A 26 6.09 10.89 -5.38
C GLN A 26 6.48 11.20 -3.94
N SER A 27 7.79 11.17 -3.65
CA SER A 27 8.34 11.61 -2.37
C SER A 27 8.32 13.13 -2.26
N LYS A 28 8.53 13.67 -1.06
CA LYS A 28 8.58 15.13 -0.83
C LYS A 28 9.64 15.84 -1.67
N ASN A 29 10.70 15.13 -2.05
CA ASN A 29 11.77 15.64 -2.88
C ASN A 29 11.54 15.45 -4.39
N GLY A 30 10.41 14.84 -4.77
CA GLY A 30 10.09 14.60 -6.17
C GLY A 30 10.49 13.21 -6.68
N ASN A 31 11.03 12.34 -5.85
CA ASN A 31 11.53 11.02 -6.27
C ASN A 31 10.38 10.05 -6.54
N THR A 32 10.60 9.12 -7.46
CA THR A 32 9.58 8.17 -7.94
C THR A 32 10.01 6.69 -7.88
N LEU A 33 11.21 6.43 -7.35
CA LEU A 33 11.77 5.09 -7.22
C LEU A 33 11.76 4.68 -5.74
N PHE A 34 11.12 3.54 -5.47
CA PHE A 34 10.88 3.08 -4.11
C PHE A 34 11.19 1.60 -3.95
N GLU A 35 11.61 1.22 -2.75
CA GLU A 35 11.46 -0.15 -2.26
C GLU A 35 10.06 -0.32 -1.66
N VAL A 36 9.40 -1.43 -1.95
CA VAL A 36 8.07 -1.71 -1.38
C VAL A 36 8.18 -2.74 -0.27
N TYR A 37 7.73 -2.33 0.90
CA TYR A 37 7.65 -3.12 2.12
C TYR A 37 6.20 -3.48 2.39
N TYR A 38 5.93 -4.73 2.77
CA TYR A 38 4.58 -5.18 3.03
C TYR A 38 4.48 -6.19 4.18
N TYR A 39 3.34 -6.20 4.84
CA TYR A 39 2.86 -7.30 5.69
C TYR A 39 1.69 -7.95 4.96
N GLY A 40 1.76 -9.26 4.73
CA GLY A 40 0.77 -9.99 3.95
C GLY A 40 1.40 -11.18 3.23
N ASP A 41 0.59 -11.91 2.47
CA ASP A 41 1.05 -13.00 1.61
C ASP A 41 1.10 -12.52 0.14
N LEU A 42 1.98 -13.12 -0.66
CA LEU A 42 1.98 -12.93 -2.11
C LEU A 42 1.07 -13.95 -2.78
N PHE A 43 0.10 -13.45 -3.53
CA PHE A 43 -0.85 -14.26 -4.28
C PHE A 43 -0.66 -14.08 -5.79
N GLU A 44 -0.34 -15.18 -6.47
CA GLU A 44 -0.19 -15.17 -7.93
C GLU A 44 -1.55 -15.10 -8.62
N VAL A 45 -1.73 -14.11 -9.48
CA VAL A 45 -2.93 -13.96 -10.30
C VAL A 45 -2.60 -14.36 -11.74
N LYS A 46 -3.36 -15.32 -12.30
CA LYS A 46 -3.21 -15.74 -13.69
C LYS A 46 -3.24 -14.53 -14.62
N ARG A 47 -2.28 -14.45 -15.55
CA ARG A 47 -2.08 -13.37 -16.54
C ARG A 47 -1.56 -12.04 -15.97
N LYS A 48 -1.25 -11.93 -14.67
CA LYS A 48 -0.45 -10.80 -14.13
C LYS A 48 1.03 -11.18 -14.08
N LYS A 49 1.91 -10.20 -14.36
CA LYS A 49 3.37 -10.38 -14.30
C LYS A 49 3.92 -10.38 -12.88
N LEU A 50 3.25 -9.68 -11.97
CA LEU A 50 3.64 -9.55 -10.57
C LEU A 50 2.52 -10.10 -9.67
N PRO A 51 2.88 -10.71 -8.53
CA PRO A 51 1.89 -11.16 -7.55
C PRO A 51 1.17 -9.97 -6.91
N CYS A 52 -0.01 -10.24 -6.36
CA CYS A 52 -0.74 -9.30 -5.52
C CYS A 52 -0.38 -9.53 -4.05
N ILE A 53 -0.28 -8.47 -3.25
CA ILE A 53 -0.19 -8.57 -1.80
C ILE A 53 -1.62 -8.73 -1.27
N VAL A 54 -1.84 -9.74 -0.42
CA VAL A 54 -3.12 -10.03 0.21
C VAL A 54 -2.96 -10.21 1.72
N ASP A 55 -4.06 -10.18 2.45
CA ASP A 55 -4.06 -10.53 3.87
C ASP A 55 -3.48 -11.93 4.06
N ASN A 56 -2.63 -12.09 5.07
CA ASN A 56 -2.03 -13.38 5.35
C ASN A 56 -2.97 -14.25 6.19
N LYS A 57 -2.57 -15.51 6.40
CA LYS A 57 -3.36 -16.48 7.17
C LYS A 57 -3.55 -16.14 8.65
N THR A 58 -2.86 -15.13 9.19
CA THR A 58 -3.03 -14.70 10.60
C THR A 58 -4.33 -13.92 10.81
N GLY A 59 -4.98 -13.47 9.74
CA GLY A 59 -6.21 -12.70 9.79
C GLY A 59 -6.00 -11.21 10.05
N ILE A 60 -4.78 -10.76 10.38
CA ILE A 60 -4.48 -9.33 10.49
C ILE A 60 -4.39 -8.72 9.08
N PRO A 61 -5.09 -7.61 8.79
CA PRO A 61 -5.07 -7.00 7.47
C PRO A 61 -3.67 -6.56 7.03
N CYS A 62 -3.43 -6.67 5.73
CA CYS A 62 -2.17 -6.31 5.09
C CYS A 62 -1.83 -4.82 5.24
N LYS A 63 -0.54 -4.53 5.15
CA LYS A 63 0.02 -3.17 5.17
C LYS A 63 1.07 -3.06 4.09
N ILE A 64 1.11 -1.93 3.39
CA ILE A 64 2.03 -1.67 2.29
C ILE A 64 2.62 -0.27 2.45
N VAL A 65 3.94 -0.19 2.41
CA VAL A 65 4.73 1.04 2.57
C VAL A 65 5.73 1.14 1.42
N ALA A 66 5.82 2.30 0.79
CA ALA A 66 6.90 2.63 -0.13
C ALA A 66 7.99 3.36 0.64
N LYS A 67 9.26 3.01 0.38
CA LYS A 67 10.42 3.69 0.94
C LYS A 67 11.28 4.27 -0.16
N ASP A 68 11.45 5.59 -0.14
CA ASP A 68 12.28 6.32 -1.11
C ASP A 68 13.72 5.84 -0.98
N ILE A 69 14.32 5.41 -2.08
CA ILE A 69 15.66 4.80 -2.06
C ILE A 69 16.78 5.80 -1.81
N GLU A 70 16.53 7.09 -2.06
CA GLU A 70 17.53 8.14 -1.90
C GLU A 70 17.42 8.77 -0.51
N THR A 71 16.20 9.05 -0.05
CA THR A 71 15.96 9.80 1.19
C THR A 71 15.59 8.92 2.38
N GLY A 72 15.11 7.70 2.13
CA GLY A 72 14.53 6.83 3.13
C GLY A 72 13.13 7.24 3.60
N GLU A 73 12.49 8.24 2.96
CA GLU A 73 11.11 8.63 3.27
C GLU A 73 10.16 7.44 3.14
N GLU A 74 9.36 7.20 4.17
CA GLU A 74 8.32 6.17 4.17
C GLU A 74 6.96 6.78 3.85
N ILE A 75 6.30 6.23 2.83
CA ILE A 75 4.98 6.63 2.36
C ILE A 75 4.03 5.46 2.54
N LEU A 76 2.95 5.65 3.30
CA LEU A 76 1.93 4.64 3.49
C LEU A 76 1.10 4.51 2.20
N LEU A 77 1.18 3.34 1.55
CA LEU A 77 0.42 3.06 0.34
C LEU A 77 -0.96 2.46 0.64
N PHE A 78 -1.03 1.59 1.64
CA PHE A 78 -2.27 0.97 2.08
C PHE A 78 -2.11 0.38 3.50
N ASP A 79 -3.13 0.52 4.34
CA ASP A 79 -3.23 -0.22 5.61
C ASP A 79 -4.67 -0.72 5.78
N GLY A 80 -4.88 -2.02 5.61
CA GLY A 80 -6.20 -2.64 5.70
C GLY A 80 -6.81 -2.50 7.10
N TYR A 81 -6.00 -2.39 8.15
CA TYR A 81 -6.51 -2.21 9.51
C TYR A 81 -7.09 -0.81 9.72
N ARG A 82 -6.45 0.22 9.15
CA ARG A 82 -6.85 1.63 9.35
C ARG A 82 -7.89 2.11 8.33
N TYR A 83 -7.79 1.59 7.10
CA TYR A 83 -8.54 2.12 5.95
C TYR A 83 -9.23 1.03 5.13
N GLY A 84 -9.08 -0.25 5.51
CA GLY A 84 -9.80 -1.34 4.87
C GLY A 84 -11.29 -1.31 5.19
N TYR A 85 -12.06 -2.00 4.37
CA TYR A 85 -13.50 -2.12 4.53
C TYR A 85 -13.87 -3.56 4.87
N ASN A 86 -14.53 -3.75 6.01
CA ASN A 86 -15.19 -5.00 6.36
C ASN A 86 -16.71 -4.77 6.34
N ALA A 87 -17.40 -5.40 5.40
CA ALA A 87 -18.84 -5.26 5.21
C ALA A 87 -19.68 -5.73 6.41
N MET A 88 -19.14 -6.64 7.20
CA MET A 88 -19.81 -7.22 8.37
C MET A 88 -19.50 -6.46 9.65
N PHE A 89 -18.48 -5.58 9.65
CA PHE A 89 -18.05 -4.80 10.81
C PHE A 89 -17.81 -5.64 12.08
N CYS A 90 -17.41 -6.90 11.92
CA CYS A 90 -17.34 -7.88 13.02
C CYS A 90 -15.92 -8.37 13.32
N GLU A 91 -14.92 -7.85 12.63
CA GLU A 91 -13.52 -8.15 12.92
C GLU A 91 -13.00 -7.17 13.96
N GLU A 92 -12.48 -7.73 15.05
CA GLU A 92 -11.75 -6.99 16.07
C GLU A 92 -10.31 -7.51 16.10
N PHE A 93 -9.36 -6.59 16.19
CA PHE A 93 -7.94 -6.92 16.23
C PHE A 93 -7.33 -6.38 17.50
N ASP A 94 -6.45 -7.17 18.14
CA ASP A 94 -5.61 -6.68 19.24
C ASP A 94 -4.62 -5.65 18.67
N PRO A 95 -4.67 -4.37 19.11
CA PRO A 95 -3.73 -3.35 18.64
C PRO A 95 -2.27 -3.75 18.84
N ALA A 96 -1.94 -4.50 19.90
CA ALA A 96 -0.58 -4.94 20.15
C ALA A 96 -0.09 -5.93 19.07
N GLU A 97 -0.96 -6.79 18.56
CA GLU A 97 -0.64 -7.71 17.47
C GLU A 97 -0.57 -6.98 16.12
N VAL A 98 -1.43 -5.99 15.90
CA VAL A 98 -1.42 -5.14 14.70
C VAL A 98 -0.11 -4.34 14.59
N GLU A 99 0.41 -3.83 15.70
CA GLU A 99 1.69 -3.08 15.71
C GLU A 99 2.92 -3.98 15.56
N LYS A 100 2.82 -5.28 15.88
CA LYS A 100 3.89 -6.27 15.68
C LYS A 100 4.08 -6.70 14.22
N ARG A 101 3.23 -6.23 13.30
CA ARG A 101 3.32 -6.52 11.86
C ARG A 101 4.72 -6.18 11.35
N THR A 102 5.51 -7.23 11.10
CA THR A 102 6.86 -7.09 10.53
C THR A 102 6.74 -7.02 9.02
N LEU A 103 7.20 -5.92 8.44
CA LEU A 103 7.20 -5.74 7.00
C LEU A 103 8.38 -6.49 6.37
N VAL A 104 8.11 -7.17 5.26
CA VAL A 104 9.14 -7.76 4.39
C VAL A 104 9.24 -6.95 3.10
N ASN A 105 10.42 -6.86 2.50
CA ASN A 105 10.62 -6.13 1.26
C ASN A 105 10.48 -7.03 0.03
N THR A 106 10.03 -6.43 -1.06
CA THR A 106 10.13 -7.00 -2.41
C THR A 106 10.74 -5.96 -3.35
N ILE A 107 11.36 -6.46 -4.43
CA ILE A 107 12.12 -5.77 -5.49
C ILE A 107 11.68 -4.31 -5.74
N LEU A 108 12.66 -3.44 -6.02
CA LEU A 108 12.53 -2.06 -6.51
C LEU A 108 11.41 -1.88 -7.54
N LEU A 109 10.46 -0.98 -7.26
CA LEU A 109 9.35 -0.66 -8.17
C LEU A 109 9.37 0.83 -8.54
N LEU A 110 9.15 1.09 -9.83
CA LEU A 110 8.64 2.39 -10.28
C LEU A 110 7.18 2.47 -9.82
N ALA A 111 6.87 3.39 -8.91
CA ALA A 111 5.56 3.49 -8.31
C ALA A 111 4.52 4.05 -9.30
N LYS A 112 3.83 3.15 -10.01
CA LYS A 112 2.57 3.43 -10.71
C LYS A 112 1.46 2.61 -10.06
N PHE A 113 0.48 3.28 -9.46
CA PHE A 113 -0.69 2.63 -8.86
C PHE A 113 -1.89 2.71 -9.83
N ILE A 114 -2.54 1.57 -10.03
CA ILE A 114 -3.60 1.34 -11.03
C ILE A 114 -4.93 1.90 -10.55
#